data_AF-A0A7Y2KVQ4-F1
#
_entry.id   AF-A0A7Y2KVQ4-F1
#
_cell.length_a   1.000
_cell.length_b   1.000
_cell.length_c   1.000
_cell.angle_alpha   90.00
_cell.angle_beta   90.00
_cell.angle_gamma   90.00
#
_symmetry.space_group_name_H-M   'P 1'
#
loop_
_entity.id
_entity.type
_entity.pdbx_description
1 polymer ?
#
loop_
_entity_poly.entity_id
_entity_poly.type
_entity_poly.pdbx_seq_one_letter_code
_entity_poly.pdbx_strand_id
1 'polypeptide(L)'
;MIALLAGLAYQTFQVTEVRADYASYRSDTATAAASASEDARLAEQKLQRDIDQVRANAVDQKQKDDAIAAQQRADHDSLHDQTRRLLADKSDLNTRLAERGKTINDLVDLLAELRSEADGYAGELAAALTESRRAGFACERSYDAVTMPP
;
A
#
# COMPACT_ATOMS: atom_id res chain seq x y z
N MET A 1 50.45 -49.74 -43.38
CA MET A 1 49.37 -50.27 -42.51
C MET A 1 49.50 -49.84 -41.06
N ILE A 2 50.65 -50.03 -40.39
CA ILE A 2 50.83 -49.67 -38.96
C ILE A 2 50.65 -48.16 -38.67
N ALA A 3 51.19 -47.28 -39.51
CA ALA A 3 51.06 -45.82 -39.34
C ALA A 3 49.60 -45.31 -39.46
N LEU A 4 48.78 -45.95 -40.30
CA LEU A 4 47.36 -45.60 -40.45
C LEU A 4 46.55 -46.02 -39.22
N LEU A 5 46.85 -47.19 -38.64
CA LEU A 5 46.21 -47.65 -37.41
C LEU A 5 46.59 -46.78 -36.20
N ALA A 6 47.84 -46.34 -36.11
CA ALA A 6 48.29 -45.42 -35.07
C ALA A 6 47.64 -44.04 -35.19
N GLY A 7 47.50 -43.51 -36.40
CA GLY A 7 46.80 -42.25 -36.65
C GLY A 7 45.30 -42.29 -36.29
N LEU A 8 44.62 -43.38 -36.64
CA LEU A 8 43.22 -43.59 -36.27
C LEU A 8 43.05 -43.72 -34.74
N ALA A 9 43.93 -44.46 -34.07
CA ALA A 9 43.90 -44.59 -32.60
C ALA A 9 44.09 -43.23 -31.91
N TYR A 10 45.03 -42.41 -32.39
CA TYR A 10 45.26 -41.07 -31.87
C TYR A 10 44.05 -40.14 -32.07
N GLN A 11 43.43 -40.18 -33.25
CA GLN A 11 42.22 -39.40 -33.53
C GLN A 11 41.04 -39.85 -32.65
N THR A 12 40.86 -41.15 -32.42
CA THR A 12 39.80 -41.64 -31.54
C THR A 12 40.00 -41.22 -30.09
N PHE A 13 41.25 -41.22 -29.60
CA PHE A 13 41.59 -40.78 -28.25
C PHE A 13 41.29 -39.30 -28.05
N GLN A 14 41.73 -38.44 -28.98
CA GLN A 14 41.45 -37.01 -28.98
C GLN A 14 39.94 -36.72 -28.99
N VAL A 15 39.18 -37.47 -29.79
CA VAL A 15 37.72 -37.31 -29.87
C VAL A 15 37.04 -37.75 -28.57
N THR A 16 37.53 -38.78 -27.88
CA THR A 16 36.98 -39.19 -26.59
C THR A 16 37.27 -38.19 -25.47
N GLU A 17 38.47 -37.60 -25.46
CA GLU A 17 38.88 -36.58 -24.49
C GLU A 17 38.05 -35.30 -24.65
N VAL A 18 37.93 -34.77 -25.87
CA VAL A 18 37.09 -33.60 -26.16
C VAL A 18 35.62 -33.82 -25.80
N ARG A 19 35.09 -35.05 -26.01
CA ARG A 19 33.72 -35.39 -25.61
C ARG A 19 33.55 -35.42 -24.10
N ALA A 20 34.55 -35.93 -23.37
CA ALA A 20 34.53 -35.95 -21.91
C ALA A 20 34.60 -34.53 -21.35
N ASP A 21 35.49 -33.68 -21.86
CA ASP A 21 35.62 -32.28 -21.48
C ASP A 21 34.33 -31.51 -21.77
N TYR A 22 33.72 -31.71 -22.94
CA TYR A 22 32.45 -31.08 -23.28
C TYR A 22 31.30 -31.56 -22.38
N ALA A 23 31.27 -32.84 -22.03
CA ALA A 23 30.28 -33.37 -21.09
C ALA A 23 30.45 -32.77 -19.69
N SER A 24 31.69 -32.66 -19.20
CA SER A 24 31.99 -31.98 -17.93
C SER A 24 31.57 -30.52 -17.98
N TYR A 25 32.00 -29.78 -18.99
CA TYR A 25 31.64 -28.37 -19.17
C TYR A 25 30.12 -28.16 -19.18
N ARG A 26 29.36 -29.02 -19.88
CA ARG A 26 27.90 -28.95 -19.88
C ARG A 26 27.30 -29.25 -18.51
N SER A 27 27.83 -30.24 -17.81
CA SER A 27 27.38 -30.60 -16.46
C SER A 27 27.64 -29.47 -15.46
N ASP A 28 28.85 -28.90 -15.49
CA ASP A 28 29.25 -27.80 -14.62
C ASP A 28 28.42 -26.55 -14.90
N THR A 29 28.21 -26.23 -16.18
CA THR A 29 27.35 -25.12 -16.60
C THR A 29 25.90 -25.33 -16.16
N ALA A 30 25.35 -26.54 -16.33
CA ALA A 30 24.00 -26.86 -15.89
C ALA A 30 23.85 -26.75 -14.37
N THR A 31 24.85 -27.19 -13.62
CA THR A 31 24.88 -27.10 -12.15
C THR A 31 24.97 -25.65 -11.69
N ALA A 32 25.86 -24.86 -12.29
CA ALA A 32 25.99 -23.43 -12.01
C ALA A 32 24.69 -22.67 -12.32
N ALA A 33 24.06 -22.98 -13.46
CA ALA A 33 22.77 -22.39 -13.84
C ALA A 33 21.64 -22.77 -12.86
N ALA A 34 21.60 -24.04 -12.43
CA ALA A 34 20.61 -24.50 -11.44
C ALA A 34 20.80 -23.80 -10.08
N SER A 35 22.05 -23.70 -9.60
CA SER A 35 22.36 -22.98 -8.35
C SER A 35 21.97 -21.51 -8.44
N ALA A 36 22.37 -20.82 -9.49
CA ALA A 36 22.03 -19.41 -9.69
C ALA A 36 20.51 -19.18 -9.78
N SER A 37 19.78 -20.11 -10.42
CA SER A 37 18.32 -20.04 -10.49
C SER A 37 17.67 -20.25 -9.12
N GLU A 38 18.21 -21.14 -8.29
CA GLU A 38 17.69 -21.39 -6.94
C GLU A 38 17.96 -20.20 -6.01
N ASP A 39 19.18 -19.65 -6.06
CA ASP A 39 19.54 -18.46 -5.30
C ASP A 39 18.64 -17.27 -5.66
N ALA A 40 18.39 -17.06 -6.96
CA ALA A 40 17.47 -16.03 -7.44
C ALA A 40 16.03 -16.28 -6.95
N ARG A 41 15.57 -17.54 -6.96
CA ARG A 41 14.24 -17.91 -6.46
C ARG A 41 14.08 -17.63 -4.97
N LEU A 42 15.11 -17.96 -4.17
CA LEU A 42 15.09 -17.70 -2.72
C LEU A 42 15.10 -16.20 -2.41
N ALA A 43 15.88 -15.42 -3.15
CA ALA A 43 15.90 -13.97 -3.04
C ALA A 43 14.52 -13.38 -3.38
N GLU A 44 13.92 -13.78 -4.51
CA GLU A 44 12.59 -13.33 -4.93
C GLU A 44 11.52 -13.70 -3.88
N GLN A 45 11.55 -14.91 -3.35
CA GLN A 45 10.62 -15.31 -2.28
C GLN A 45 10.78 -14.50 -1.02
N LYS A 46 12.01 -14.07 -0.69
CA LYS A 46 12.23 -13.17 0.43
C LYS A 46 11.60 -11.81 0.17
N LEU A 47 11.85 -11.22 -1.01
CA LEU A 47 11.26 -9.93 -1.39
C LEU A 47 9.73 -9.99 -1.37
N GLN A 48 9.14 -11.07 -1.88
CA GLN A 48 7.69 -11.28 -1.83
C GLN A 48 7.16 -11.30 -0.40
N ARG A 49 7.81 -12.03 0.52
CA ARG A 49 7.41 -12.05 1.94
C ARG A 49 7.51 -10.67 2.58
N ASP A 50 8.57 -9.92 2.29
CA ASP A 50 8.76 -8.60 2.87
C ASP A 50 7.70 -7.61 2.34
N ILE A 51 7.36 -7.66 1.05
CA ILE A 51 6.28 -6.88 0.44
C ILE A 51 4.91 -7.27 1.00
N ASP A 52 4.65 -8.57 1.17
CA ASP A 52 3.40 -9.07 1.75
C ASP A 52 3.23 -8.61 3.20
N GLN A 53 4.33 -8.56 3.98
CA GLN A 53 4.31 -8.00 5.32
C GLN A 53 3.99 -6.50 5.31
N VAL A 54 4.58 -5.71 4.40
CA VAL A 54 4.25 -4.29 4.22
C VAL A 54 2.77 -4.12 3.88
N ARG A 55 2.23 -4.95 2.99
CA ARG A 55 0.81 -4.94 2.62
C ARG A 55 -0.09 -5.26 3.82
N ALA A 56 0.23 -6.30 4.58
CA ALA A 56 -0.53 -6.68 5.77
C ALA A 56 -0.55 -5.55 6.81
N ASN A 57 0.60 -4.94 7.07
CA ASN A 57 0.73 -3.79 7.97
C ASN A 57 -0.11 -2.59 7.46
N ALA A 58 -0.11 -2.31 6.16
CA ALA A 58 -0.90 -1.22 5.60
C ALA A 58 -2.42 -1.46 5.75
N VAL A 59 -2.89 -2.71 5.60
CA VAL A 59 -4.29 -3.08 5.82
C VAL A 59 -4.69 -2.89 7.29
N ASP A 60 -3.86 -3.34 8.24
CA ASP A 60 -4.10 -3.15 9.67
C ASP A 60 -4.18 -1.66 10.04
N GLN A 61 -3.25 -0.84 9.55
CA GLN A 61 -3.28 0.61 9.78
C GLN A 61 -4.52 1.26 9.18
N LYS A 62 -4.91 0.86 7.96
CA LYS A 62 -6.16 1.33 7.35
C LYS A 62 -7.37 1.03 8.23
N GLN A 63 -7.48 -0.17 8.79
CA GLN A 63 -8.61 -0.54 9.66
C GLN A 63 -8.66 0.34 10.92
N LYS A 64 -7.51 0.62 11.53
CA LYS A 64 -7.41 1.50 12.70
C LYS A 64 -7.81 2.93 12.37
N ASP A 65 -7.27 3.47 11.28
CA ASP A 65 -7.61 4.81 10.80
C ASP A 65 -9.10 4.93 10.46
N ASP A 66 -9.66 3.94 9.78
CA ASP A 66 -11.08 3.92 9.39
C ASP A 66 -11.99 3.85 10.63
N ALA A 67 -11.59 3.14 11.69
CA ALA A 67 -12.31 3.10 12.96
C ALA A 67 -12.30 4.46 13.67
N ILE A 68 -11.15 5.14 13.72
CA ILE A 68 -11.03 6.49 14.28
C ILE A 68 -11.88 7.48 13.47
N ALA A 69 -11.81 7.41 12.14
CA ALA A 69 -12.60 8.26 11.26
C ALA A 69 -14.11 8.00 11.38
N ALA A 70 -14.53 6.77 11.66
CA ALA A 70 -15.92 6.45 11.94
C ALA A 70 -16.38 7.05 13.28
N GLN A 71 -15.55 6.98 14.33
CA GLN A 71 -15.85 7.60 15.61
C GLN A 71 -15.97 9.13 15.48
N GLN A 72 -15.02 9.78 14.79
CA GLN A 72 -15.06 11.21 14.55
C GLN A 72 -16.30 11.66 13.77
N ARG A 73 -16.74 10.87 12.79
CA ARG A 73 -18.00 11.13 12.06
C ARG A 73 -19.21 11.03 12.98
N ALA A 74 -19.28 10.01 13.84
CA ALA A 74 -20.36 9.88 14.80
C ALA A 74 -20.40 11.05 15.80
N ASP A 75 -19.23 11.51 16.28
CA ASP A 75 -19.13 12.68 17.16
C ASP A 75 -19.58 13.96 16.45
N HIS A 76 -19.19 14.14 15.18
CA HIS A 76 -19.64 15.24 14.33
C HIS A 76 -21.16 15.24 14.15
N ASP A 77 -21.75 14.11 13.78
CA ASP A 77 -23.19 13.99 13.55
C ASP A 77 -23.99 14.26 14.83
N SER A 78 -23.49 13.77 15.96
CA SER A 78 -24.05 14.05 17.29
C SER A 78 -24.00 15.54 17.63
N LEU A 79 -22.88 16.22 17.34
CA LEU A 79 -22.75 17.66 17.56
C LEU A 79 -23.71 18.44 16.66
N HIS A 80 -23.78 18.08 15.38
CA HIS A 80 -24.68 18.69 14.42
C HIS A 80 -26.15 18.54 14.85
N ASP A 81 -26.55 17.36 15.32
CA ASP A 81 -27.88 17.13 15.87
C ASP A 81 -28.19 17.98 17.11
N GLN A 82 -27.22 18.12 18.02
CA GLN A 82 -27.35 18.99 19.17
C GLN A 82 -27.51 20.46 18.75
N THR A 83 -26.73 20.92 17.77
CA THR A 83 -26.87 22.28 17.21
C THR A 83 -28.25 22.48 16.59
N ARG A 84 -28.77 21.53 15.80
CA ARG A 84 -30.12 21.63 15.23
C ARG A 84 -31.21 21.71 16.30
N ARG A 85 -31.10 20.92 17.38
CA ARG A 85 -32.03 20.98 18.51
C ARG A 85 -31.98 22.34 19.21
N LEU A 86 -30.79 22.87 19.46
CA LEU A 86 -30.60 24.20 20.05
C LEU A 86 -31.23 25.31 19.20
N LEU A 87 -31.08 25.24 17.87
CA LEU A 87 -31.70 26.20 16.95
C LEU A 87 -33.23 26.09 16.95
N ALA A 88 -33.77 24.85 16.99
CA ALA A 88 -35.20 24.62 17.09
C ALA A 88 -35.78 25.18 18.41
N ASP A 89 -35.16 24.87 19.55
CA ASP A 89 -35.56 25.38 20.87
C ASP A 89 -35.52 26.92 20.94
N LYS A 90 -34.51 27.53 20.30
CA LYS A 90 -34.40 28.98 20.16
C LYS A 90 -35.57 29.55 19.35
N SER A 91 -35.97 28.91 18.26
CA SER A 91 -37.08 29.38 17.43
C SER A 91 -38.42 29.38 18.20
N ASP A 92 -38.65 28.36 19.03
CA ASP A 92 -39.82 28.24 19.92
C ASP A 92 -39.85 29.37 20.98
N LEU A 93 -38.70 29.70 21.57
CA LEU A 93 -38.56 30.82 22.51
C LEU A 93 -38.75 32.18 21.84
N ASN A 94 -38.22 32.37 20.63
CA ASN A 94 -38.32 33.63 19.89
C ASN A 94 -39.75 33.95 19.43
N THR A 95 -40.57 32.94 19.15
CA THR A 95 -42.00 33.12 18.89
C THR A 95 -42.71 33.80 20.07
N ARG A 96 -42.14 33.69 21.29
CA ARG A 96 -42.63 34.36 22.52
C ARG A 96 -42.00 35.73 22.79
N LEU A 97 -40.98 36.15 22.04
CA LEU A 97 -40.13 37.33 22.28
C LEU A 97 -40.07 38.28 21.06
N ALA A 98 -41.22 38.44 20.37
CA ALA A 98 -41.41 38.98 19.02
C ALA A 98 -40.77 40.35 18.64
N GLU A 99 -40.10 41.07 19.54
CA GLU A 99 -39.65 42.44 19.28
C GLU A 99 -38.14 42.62 19.02
N ARG A 100 -37.27 41.63 19.26
CA ARG A 100 -35.80 41.84 19.18
C ARG A 100 -35.07 41.44 17.90
N GLY A 101 -35.78 41.13 16.81
CA GLY A 101 -35.25 41.29 15.45
C GLY A 101 -34.93 40.00 14.69
N LYS A 102 -35.79 39.72 13.70
CA LYS A 102 -35.69 38.63 12.70
C LYS A 102 -34.29 38.46 12.09
N THR A 103 -33.59 39.57 11.81
CA THR A 103 -32.28 39.59 11.18
C THR A 103 -31.17 38.88 11.96
N ILE A 104 -31.21 38.91 13.30
CA ILE A 104 -30.22 38.23 14.15
C ILE A 104 -30.44 36.71 14.14
N ASN A 105 -31.68 36.26 13.93
CA ASN A 105 -32.00 34.83 13.88
C ASN A 105 -31.55 34.22 12.56
N ASP A 106 -31.88 34.85 11.44
CA ASP A 106 -31.47 34.41 10.10
C ASP A 106 -29.93 34.30 9.98
N LEU A 107 -29.18 35.18 10.66
CA LEU A 107 -27.71 35.11 10.70
C LEU A 107 -27.19 33.90 11.47
N VAL A 108 -27.81 33.51 12.58
CA VAL A 108 -27.37 32.36 13.37
C VAL A 108 -27.63 31.05 12.62
N ASP A 109 -28.77 30.95 11.93
CA ASP A 109 -29.11 29.79 11.11
C ASP A 109 -28.14 29.67 9.93
N LEU A 110 -27.85 30.77 9.22
CA LEU A 110 -26.86 30.81 8.14
C LEU A 110 -25.46 30.40 8.61
N LEU A 111 -25.01 30.89 9.78
CA LEU A 111 -23.69 30.52 10.32
C LEU A 111 -23.62 29.04 10.72
N ALA A 112 -24.72 28.45 11.18
CA ALA A 112 -24.79 27.03 11.49
C ALA A 112 -24.73 26.18 10.21
N GLU A 113 -25.44 26.58 9.16
CA GLU A 113 -25.40 25.92 7.85
C GLU A 113 -24.02 26.02 7.20
N LEU A 114 -23.44 27.23 7.15
CA LEU A 114 -22.08 27.45 6.64
C LEU A 114 -21.04 26.60 7.38
N ARG A 115 -21.17 26.50 8.71
CA ARG A 115 -20.30 25.62 9.50
C ARG A 115 -20.46 24.16 9.10
N SER A 116 -21.70 23.68 8.96
CA SER A 116 -21.95 22.30 8.57
C SER A 116 -21.39 21.98 7.19
N GLU A 117 -21.52 22.89 6.22
CA GLU A 117 -20.93 22.71 4.89
C GLU A 117 -19.40 22.71 4.93
N ALA A 118 -18.80 23.63 5.68
CA ALA A 118 -17.36 23.73 5.83
C ALA A 118 -16.76 22.49 6.51
N ASP A 119 -17.39 22.02 7.58
CA ASP A 119 -16.98 20.81 8.30
C ASP A 119 -17.15 19.56 7.40
N GLY A 120 -18.23 19.50 6.61
CA GLY A 120 -18.45 18.44 5.62
C GLY A 120 -17.36 18.38 4.54
N TYR A 121 -17.04 19.51 3.91
CA TYR A 121 -15.99 19.59 2.90
C TYR A 121 -14.59 19.28 3.47
N ALA A 122 -14.31 19.76 4.69
CA ALA A 122 -13.08 19.43 5.39
C ALA A 122 -12.96 17.91 5.63
N GLY A 123 -14.07 17.24 5.97
CA GLY A 123 -14.14 15.80 6.13
C GLY A 123 -13.84 15.02 4.85
N GLU A 124 -14.43 15.44 3.72
CA GLU A 124 -14.17 14.82 2.41
C GLU A 124 -12.69 14.96 2.00
N LEU A 125 -12.12 16.15 2.17
CA LEU A 125 -10.72 16.41 1.88
C LEU A 125 -9.80 15.58 2.78
N ALA A 126 -10.11 15.52 4.08
CA ALA A 126 -9.34 14.72 5.04
C ALA A 126 -9.36 13.23 4.67
N ALA A 127 -10.50 12.70 4.22
CA ALA A 127 -10.61 11.31 3.77
C ALA A 127 -9.72 11.04 2.54
N ALA A 128 -9.78 11.92 1.52
CA ALA A 128 -8.99 11.78 0.31
C ALA A 128 -7.48 11.88 0.58
N LEU A 129 -7.06 12.84 1.41
CA LEU A 129 -5.65 13.00 1.80
C LEU A 129 -5.13 11.86 2.65
N THR A 130 -5.96 11.31 3.55
CA THR A 130 -5.59 10.15 4.36
C THR A 130 -5.36 8.93 3.48
N GLU A 131 -6.22 8.70 2.49
CA GLU A 131 -6.05 7.59 1.54
C GLU A 131 -4.77 7.74 0.72
N SER A 132 -4.53 8.93 0.16
CA SER A 132 -3.31 9.23 -0.60
C SER A 132 -2.05 9.03 0.26
N ARG A 133 -2.07 9.52 1.50
CA ARG A 133 -0.96 9.37 2.45
C ARG A 133 -0.68 7.90 2.79
N ARG A 134 -1.72 7.09 3.00
CA ARG A 134 -1.56 5.64 3.26
C ARG A 134 -0.94 4.92 2.07
N ALA A 135 -1.42 5.21 0.86
CA ALA A 135 -0.84 4.64 -0.35
C ALA A 135 0.65 5.03 -0.50
N GLY A 136 0.98 6.31 -0.29
CA GLY A 136 2.36 6.80 -0.33
C GLY A 136 3.28 6.07 0.65
N PHE A 137 2.89 5.94 1.92
CA PHE A 137 3.68 5.23 2.91
C PHE A 137 3.78 3.72 2.65
N ALA A 138 2.76 3.10 2.05
CA ALA A 138 2.87 1.71 1.62
C ALA A 138 3.92 1.57 0.50
N CYS A 139 3.91 2.47 -0.48
CA CYS A 139 4.89 2.50 -1.56
C CYS A 139 6.33 2.71 -1.05
N GLU A 140 6.54 3.68 -0.17
CA GLU A 140 7.85 3.95 0.45
C GLU A 140 8.37 2.73 1.20
N ARG A 141 7.54 2.12 2.07
CA ARG A 141 7.94 0.92 2.82
C ARG A 141 8.19 -0.29 1.92
N SER A 142 7.44 -0.45 0.82
CA SER A 142 7.71 -1.51 -0.15
C SER A 142 9.03 -1.27 -0.88
N TYR A 143 9.36 -0.03 -1.20
CA TYR A 143 10.66 0.31 -1.78
C TYR A 143 11.81 0.03 -0.80
N ASP A 144 11.67 0.45 0.45
CA ASP A 144 12.67 0.21 1.49
C ASP A 144 12.88 -1.30 1.72
N ALA A 145 11.80 -2.09 1.73
CA ALA A 145 11.88 -3.55 1.87
C ALA A 145 12.72 -4.23 0.77
N VAL A 146 12.77 -3.65 -0.42
CA VAL A 146 13.50 -4.21 -1.57
C VAL A 146 14.91 -3.62 -1.70
N THR A 147 15.12 -2.37 -1.28
CA THR A 147 16.39 -1.65 -1.48
C THR A 147 17.28 -1.57 -0.24
N MET A 148 16.70 -1.72 0.95
CA MET A 148 17.39 -1.78 2.24
C MET A 148 16.98 -3.07 2.96
N PRO A 149 17.47 -4.24 2.47
CA PRO A 149 17.31 -5.46 3.24
C PRO A 149 18.03 -5.31 4.60
N PRO A 150 17.51 -5.92 5.68
CA PRO A 150 18.12 -5.85 7.01
C PRO A 150 19.54 -6.42 7.05
#